data_AF-A0A3N2G595-F1
#
_entry.id   AF-A0A3N2G595-F1
#
_cell.length_a   1.000
_cell.length_b   1.000
_cell.length_c   1.000
_cell.angle_alpha   90.00
_cell.angle_beta   90.00
_cell.angle_gamma   90.00
#
_symmetry.space_group_name_H-M   'P 1'
#
loop_
_entity.id
_entity.type
_entity.pdbx_description
1 polymer ?
#
loop_
_entity_poly.entity_id
_entity_poly.type
_entity_poly.pdbx_seq_one_letter_code
_entity_poly.pdbx_strand_id
1 'polypeptide(L)'
;MPFDPFAPPTQAATRPTGDDLAAMVLDWAQSADAVDDVELMEVLARTSGAAPERTASLRANAAYLRRDPEATLRALAEIGAHEVAPEGPQSMDGVLALGARSCRGDVAAFSALVAVGPHVPPALRVRFLYVLAIAAESVGQAGMADEAWRSVVVDHGVRTTFTMSRAAAGSVAGRSRTNAPEAVGTVMGWANALRAMSPRPVQDAATTRLTIDHLLGRGDDAGAALLAAAVRRTSPAAASLDELAARTRPAISMAGRVVPWVCGAAGAVLGMALKSPVALLLGIGAGRLARRFVRLVPSMSETDEKVWSSIEGLRFDERRGATGSSLTEVRAWPTLGLLVGLTVGVLVGIGLDGAVAGREVGTGVHAILWLVPIVGGSVLGLGAGLRLTRHRDASKVRRREADEDVARLAGAQVCRCWESDALVGPFALAYGSAHLGGARVPVSDLLPTGRPGVLLQCPVSGIRWLATTTASHGSDLLLRASAPAPADDAAGAPKGLGGYI
;
A
#
# COMPACT_ATOMS: atom_id res chain seq x y z
N MET A 1 -40.70 -32.90 -7.84
CA MET A 1 -39.62 -31.90 -7.65
C MET A 1 -40.27 -30.63 -7.14
N PRO A 2 -39.85 -30.07 -6.00
CA PRO A 2 -40.39 -28.80 -5.54
C PRO A 2 -39.96 -27.68 -6.48
N PHE A 3 -40.92 -26.84 -6.86
CA PHE A 3 -40.71 -25.63 -7.65
C PHE A 3 -39.94 -24.63 -6.77
N ASP A 4 -38.74 -24.22 -7.19
CA ASP A 4 -37.97 -23.17 -6.52
C ASP A 4 -38.40 -21.81 -7.13
N PRO A 5 -39.19 -20.98 -6.41
CA PRO A 5 -39.63 -19.69 -6.91
C PRO A 5 -38.50 -18.67 -7.04
N PHE A 6 -37.26 -19.02 -6.66
CA PHE A 6 -36.07 -18.19 -6.81
C PHE A 6 -35.12 -18.69 -7.91
N ALA A 7 -35.52 -19.68 -8.71
CA ALA A 7 -34.75 -20.04 -9.90
C ALA A 7 -34.68 -18.80 -10.83
N PRO A 8 -33.49 -18.21 -11.04
CA PRO A 8 -33.37 -17.07 -11.94
C PRO A 8 -33.87 -17.51 -13.32
N PRO A 9 -34.66 -16.67 -14.02
CA PRO A 9 -35.11 -17.02 -15.34
C PRO A 9 -33.89 -17.33 -16.20
N THR A 10 -33.84 -18.53 -16.77
CA THR A 10 -32.86 -18.93 -17.78
C THR A 10 -33.16 -18.13 -19.04
N GLN A 11 -32.83 -16.83 -19.03
CA GLN A 11 -32.92 -15.98 -20.19
C GLN A 11 -31.88 -16.46 -21.19
N ALA A 12 -32.34 -16.94 -22.34
CA ALA A 12 -31.48 -17.15 -23.49
C ALA A 12 -30.82 -15.80 -23.81
N ALA A 13 -29.53 -15.67 -23.53
CA ALA A 13 -28.80 -14.42 -23.71
C ALA A 13 -28.86 -13.99 -25.17
N THR A 14 -29.68 -12.99 -25.46
CA THR A 14 -29.69 -12.30 -26.75
C THR A 14 -28.32 -11.66 -26.98
N ARG A 15 -27.86 -11.70 -28.23
CA ARG A 15 -26.61 -11.05 -28.63
C ARG A 15 -26.76 -9.54 -28.36
N PRO A 16 -25.82 -8.90 -27.63
CA PRO A 16 -25.92 -7.47 -27.34
C PRO A 16 -25.95 -6.66 -28.63
N THR A 17 -26.82 -5.64 -28.67
CA THR A 17 -26.85 -4.63 -29.73
C THR A 17 -25.65 -3.69 -29.61
N GLY A 18 -25.44 -2.82 -30.61
CA GLY A 18 -24.39 -1.79 -30.54
C GLY A 18 -24.58 -0.82 -29.36
N ASP A 19 -25.83 -0.45 -29.08
CA ASP A 19 -26.17 0.44 -27.96
C ASP A 19 -25.98 -0.25 -26.61
N ASP A 20 -26.29 -1.56 -26.52
CA ASP A 20 -26.01 -2.36 -25.31
C ASP A 20 -24.52 -2.45 -25.02
N LEU A 21 -23.69 -2.57 -26.07
CA LEU A 21 -22.25 -2.58 -25.94
C LEU A 21 -21.72 -1.23 -25.45
N ALA A 22 -22.24 -0.12 -25.99
CA ALA A 22 -21.84 1.22 -25.59
C ALA A 22 -22.18 1.50 -24.11
N ALA A 23 -23.39 1.13 -23.68
CA ALA A 23 -23.81 1.24 -22.28
C ALA A 23 -22.93 0.37 -21.35
N MET A 24 -22.69 -0.88 -21.74
CA MET A 24 -21.85 -1.81 -20.96
C MET A 24 -20.41 -1.30 -20.79
N VAL A 25 -19.80 -0.73 -21.84
CA VAL A 25 -18.45 -0.16 -21.76
C VAL A 25 -18.44 1.08 -20.86
N LEU A 26 -19.48 1.91 -20.92
CA LEU A 26 -19.62 3.07 -20.05
C LEU A 26 -19.77 2.65 -18.58
N ASP A 27 -20.50 1.58 -18.29
CA ASP A 27 -20.60 1.02 -16.94
C ASP A 27 -19.23 0.54 -16.43
N TRP A 28 -18.43 -0.12 -17.28
CA TRP A 28 -17.05 -0.47 -16.89
C TRP A 28 -16.19 0.76 -16.64
N ALA A 29 -16.38 1.83 -17.41
CA ALA A 29 -15.68 3.08 -17.18
C ALA A 29 -16.05 3.69 -15.80
N GLN A 30 -17.31 3.60 -15.39
CA GLN A 30 -17.76 3.99 -14.05
C GLN A 30 -17.22 3.06 -12.95
N SER A 31 -17.17 1.75 -13.20
CA SER A 31 -16.55 0.80 -12.27
C SER A 31 -15.04 1.04 -12.12
N ALA A 32 -14.36 1.50 -13.19
CA ALA A 32 -12.96 1.93 -13.14
C ALA A 32 -12.77 3.23 -12.33
N ASP A 33 -13.72 4.17 -12.41
CA ASP A 33 -13.78 5.37 -11.55
C ASP A 33 -13.81 4.98 -10.08
N ALA A 34 -14.63 4.00 -9.70
CA ALA A 34 -14.79 3.55 -8.32
C ALA A 34 -13.49 2.98 -7.69
N VAL A 35 -12.51 2.59 -8.50
CA VAL A 35 -11.19 2.09 -8.05
C VAL A 35 -10.04 3.04 -8.37
N ASP A 36 -10.34 4.25 -8.87
CA ASP A 36 -9.38 5.24 -9.33
C ASP A 36 -8.41 4.73 -10.42
N ASP A 37 -8.84 3.82 -11.30
CA ASP A 37 -8.06 3.43 -12.48
C ASP A 37 -8.30 4.42 -13.63
N VAL A 38 -7.71 5.61 -13.48
CA VAL A 38 -7.98 6.79 -14.33
C VAL A 38 -7.60 6.57 -15.79
N GLU A 39 -6.58 5.74 -16.05
CA GLU A 39 -6.19 5.37 -17.41
C GLU A 39 -7.27 4.53 -18.08
N LEU A 40 -7.71 3.46 -17.41
CA LEU A 40 -8.74 2.57 -17.94
C LEU A 40 -10.09 3.28 -18.08
N MET A 41 -10.48 4.09 -17.10
CA MET A 41 -11.70 4.89 -17.14
C MET A 41 -11.78 5.75 -18.41
N GLU A 42 -10.72 6.50 -18.73
CA GLU A 42 -10.70 7.37 -19.92
C GLU A 42 -10.74 6.56 -21.22
N VAL A 43 -9.97 5.47 -21.29
CA VAL A 43 -9.96 4.62 -22.47
C VAL A 43 -11.34 4.03 -22.72
N LEU A 44 -11.97 3.43 -21.71
CA LEU A 44 -13.33 2.90 -21.81
C LEU A 44 -14.35 3.98 -22.15
N ALA A 45 -14.26 5.17 -21.55
CA ALA A 45 -15.13 6.29 -21.88
C ALA A 45 -15.05 6.65 -23.37
N ARG A 46 -13.83 6.72 -23.93
CA ARG A 46 -13.59 7.02 -25.35
C ARG A 46 -14.01 5.90 -26.28
N THR A 47 -13.75 4.65 -25.92
CA THR A 47 -14.04 3.47 -26.78
C THR A 47 -15.49 3.00 -26.68
N SER A 48 -16.26 3.51 -25.72
CA SER A 48 -17.69 3.18 -25.56
C SER A 48 -18.52 3.48 -26.81
N GLY A 49 -18.13 4.44 -27.65
CA GLY A 49 -18.95 4.91 -28.77
C GLY A 49 -20.20 5.68 -28.33
N ALA A 50 -20.36 5.96 -27.03
CA ALA A 50 -21.43 6.80 -26.52
C ALA A 50 -21.24 8.25 -26.96
N ALA A 51 -22.35 8.99 -27.08
CA ALA A 51 -22.32 10.40 -27.44
C ALA A 51 -21.40 11.21 -26.49
N PRO A 52 -20.64 12.20 -27.00
CA PRO A 52 -19.69 12.97 -26.19
C PRO A 52 -20.30 13.54 -24.91
N GLU A 53 -21.55 13.98 -24.94
CA GLU A 53 -22.29 14.55 -23.83
C GLU A 53 -22.50 13.53 -22.70
N ARG A 54 -22.71 12.25 -23.03
CA ARG A 54 -22.87 11.17 -22.04
C ARG A 54 -21.57 10.80 -21.35
N THR A 55 -20.42 11.11 -21.96
CA THR A 55 -19.09 10.77 -21.43
C THR A 55 -18.35 11.99 -20.88
N ALA A 56 -18.86 13.20 -21.09
CA ALA A 56 -18.21 14.46 -20.76
C ALA A 56 -17.83 14.57 -19.28
N SER A 57 -18.76 14.31 -18.36
CA SER A 57 -18.49 14.37 -16.91
C SER A 57 -17.43 13.35 -16.48
N LEU A 58 -17.44 12.15 -17.06
CA LEU A 58 -16.46 11.10 -16.76
C LEU A 58 -15.06 11.46 -17.31
N ARG A 59 -15.00 12.00 -18.54
CA ARG A 59 -13.76 12.52 -19.14
C ARG A 59 -13.22 13.71 -18.35
N ALA A 60 -14.09 14.60 -17.90
CA ALA A 60 -13.73 15.74 -17.07
C ALA A 60 -13.11 15.27 -15.74
N ASN A 61 -13.74 14.29 -15.08
CA ASN A 61 -13.21 13.70 -13.85
C ASN A 61 -11.85 13.02 -14.10
N ALA A 62 -11.71 12.27 -15.19
CA ALA A 62 -10.44 11.61 -15.55
C ALA A 62 -9.30 12.63 -15.71
N ALA A 63 -9.54 13.68 -16.49
CA ALA A 63 -8.59 14.78 -16.70
C ALA A 63 -8.25 15.47 -15.37
N TYR A 64 -9.25 15.65 -14.51
CA TYR A 64 -9.06 16.33 -13.22
C TYR A 64 -8.15 15.52 -12.29
N LEU A 65 -8.39 14.21 -12.18
CA LEU A 65 -7.55 13.30 -11.38
C LEU A 65 -6.11 13.22 -11.91
N ARG A 66 -5.89 13.41 -13.22
CA ARG A 66 -4.56 13.54 -13.84
C ARG A 66 -3.92 14.90 -13.69
N ARG A 67 -4.61 15.86 -13.07
CA ARG A 67 -4.18 17.26 -12.93
C ARG A 67 -4.01 17.98 -14.27
N ASP A 68 -4.90 17.70 -15.22
CA ASP A 68 -5.03 18.46 -16.46
C ASP A 68 -6.28 19.36 -16.42
N PRO A 69 -6.19 20.56 -15.82
CA PRO A 69 -7.35 21.43 -15.65
C PRO A 69 -7.91 21.93 -16.99
N GLU A 70 -7.10 22.03 -18.04
CA GLU A 70 -7.56 22.48 -19.36
C GLU A 70 -8.41 21.41 -20.04
N ALA A 71 -7.99 20.14 -19.99
CA ALA A 71 -8.80 19.04 -20.50
C ALA A 71 -10.09 18.85 -19.69
N THR A 72 -10.05 19.06 -18.36
CA THR A 72 -11.26 19.06 -17.52
C THR A 72 -12.25 20.12 -17.97
N LEU A 73 -11.82 21.39 -18.08
CA LEU A 73 -12.70 22.48 -18.48
C LEU A 73 -13.23 22.32 -19.90
N ARG A 74 -12.42 21.79 -20.83
CA ARG A 74 -12.86 21.50 -22.19
C ARG A 74 -13.97 20.45 -22.22
N ALA A 75 -13.81 19.34 -21.50
CA ALA A 75 -14.84 18.31 -21.42
C ALA A 75 -16.13 18.83 -20.77
N LEU A 76 -16.03 19.66 -19.73
CA LEU A 76 -17.20 20.30 -19.10
C LEU A 76 -17.88 21.32 -19.99
N ALA A 77 -17.15 21.98 -20.90
CA ALA A 77 -17.72 22.94 -21.84
C ALA A 77 -18.65 22.27 -22.85
N GLU A 78 -18.39 21.02 -23.23
CA GLU A 78 -19.25 20.24 -24.15
C GLU A 78 -20.67 20.04 -23.63
N ILE A 79 -20.87 20.09 -22.30
CA ILE A 79 -22.18 19.97 -21.63
C ILE A 79 -22.63 21.27 -20.97
N GLY A 80 -21.94 22.39 -21.24
CA GLY A 80 -22.27 23.70 -20.65
C GLY A 80 -21.99 23.84 -19.15
N ALA A 81 -21.30 22.87 -18.52
CA ALA A 81 -21.04 22.86 -17.07
C ALA A 81 -19.73 23.55 -16.66
N HIS A 82 -18.97 24.09 -17.62
CA HIS A 82 -17.73 24.82 -17.36
C HIS A 82 -17.94 26.21 -16.73
N GLU A 83 -19.13 26.79 -16.86
CA GLU A 83 -19.52 28.05 -16.22
C GLU A 83 -20.25 27.78 -14.91
N VAL A 84 -19.78 28.40 -13.83
CA VAL A 84 -20.38 28.27 -12.50
C VAL A 84 -21.05 29.59 -12.18
N ALA A 85 -22.35 29.53 -11.89
CA ALA A 85 -23.15 30.70 -11.55
C ALA A 85 -22.62 31.39 -10.27
N PRO A 86 -22.85 32.71 -10.10
CA PRO A 86 -22.41 33.45 -8.91
C PRO A 86 -22.95 32.87 -7.59
N GLU A 87 -24.12 32.23 -7.62
CA GLU A 87 -24.76 31.57 -6.49
C GLU A 87 -24.07 30.26 -6.07
N GLY A 88 -23.12 29.76 -6.89
CA GLY A 88 -22.35 28.54 -6.64
C GLY A 88 -22.74 27.35 -7.51
N PRO A 89 -22.02 26.23 -7.41
CA PRO A 89 -22.24 25.04 -8.22
C PRO A 89 -23.52 24.31 -7.81
N GLN A 90 -24.37 24.02 -8.80
CA GLN A 90 -25.62 23.26 -8.63
C GLN A 90 -25.44 21.75 -8.84
N SER A 91 -24.26 21.33 -9.32
CA SER A 91 -23.92 19.95 -9.64
C SER A 91 -22.45 19.67 -9.35
N MET A 92 -22.09 18.37 -9.32
CA MET A 92 -20.69 17.97 -9.19
C MET A 92 -19.82 18.44 -10.36
N ASP A 93 -20.40 18.61 -11.55
CA ASP A 93 -19.68 19.14 -12.70
C ASP A 93 -19.28 20.61 -12.49
N GLY A 94 -20.15 21.40 -11.87
CA GLY A 94 -19.80 22.76 -11.43
C GLY A 94 -18.73 22.78 -10.33
N VAL A 95 -18.76 21.82 -9.41
CA VAL A 95 -17.70 21.65 -8.39
C VAL A 95 -16.36 21.32 -9.06
N LEU A 96 -16.35 20.40 -10.03
CA LEU A 96 -15.17 20.08 -10.85
C LEU A 96 -14.66 21.30 -11.63
N ALA A 97 -15.56 22.12 -12.19
CA ALA A 97 -15.18 23.36 -12.87
C ALA A 97 -14.46 24.33 -11.92
N LEU A 98 -14.98 24.54 -10.70
CA LEU A 98 -14.31 25.35 -9.68
C LEU A 98 -12.93 24.78 -9.32
N GLY A 99 -12.82 23.47 -9.11
CA GLY A 99 -11.56 22.79 -8.85
C GLY A 99 -10.55 23.02 -9.97
N ALA A 100 -10.94 22.81 -11.22
CA ALA A 100 -10.07 22.96 -12.38
C ALA A 100 -9.59 24.42 -12.55
N ARG A 101 -10.46 25.41 -12.35
CA ARG A 101 -10.07 26.84 -12.34
C ARG A 101 -9.09 27.13 -11.21
N SER A 102 -9.33 26.58 -10.02
CA SER A 102 -8.42 26.71 -8.88
C SER A 102 -7.02 26.18 -9.20
N CYS A 103 -6.93 25.01 -9.86
CA CYS A 103 -5.67 24.43 -10.31
C CYS A 103 -4.93 25.30 -11.35
N ARG A 104 -5.63 26.20 -12.06
CA ARG A 104 -5.02 27.22 -12.94
C ARG A 104 -4.56 28.48 -12.20
N GLY A 105 -4.74 28.54 -10.88
CA GLY A 105 -4.39 29.68 -10.04
C GLY A 105 -5.54 30.66 -9.76
N ASP A 106 -6.79 30.33 -10.09
CA ASP A 106 -7.94 31.16 -9.74
C ASP A 106 -8.27 31.03 -8.24
N VAL A 107 -7.80 32.01 -7.47
CA VAL A 107 -7.99 32.08 -6.01
C VAL A 107 -9.46 32.26 -5.63
N ALA A 108 -10.25 32.96 -6.46
CA ALA A 108 -11.67 33.16 -6.20
C ALA A 108 -12.43 31.85 -6.38
N ALA A 109 -12.10 31.07 -7.43
CA ALA A 109 -12.66 29.72 -7.61
C ALA A 109 -12.31 28.80 -6.45
N PHE A 110 -11.09 28.86 -5.91
CA PHE A 110 -10.72 28.06 -4.74
C PHE A 110 -11.50 28.45 -3.50
N SER A 111 -11.67 29.76 -3.27
CA SER A 111 -12.46 30.27 -2.15
C SER A 111 -13.92 29.85 -2.25
N ALA A 112 -14.50 29.90 -3.46
CA ALA A 112 -15.85 29.40 -3.73
C ALA A 112 -15.96 27.89 -3.49
N LEU A 113 -14.96 27.10 -3.93
CA LEU A 113 -14.92 25.66 -3.69
C LEU A 113 -14.92 25.32 -2.18
N VAL A 114 -14.14 26.05 -1.38
CA VAL A 114 -14.13 25.88 0.09
C VAL A 114 -15.49 26.25 0.70
N ALA A 115 -16.10 27.36 0.25
CA ALA A 115 -17.40 27.82 0.75
C ALA A 115 -18.55 26.85 0.44
N VAL A 116 -18.45 26.05 -0.63
CA VAL A 116 -19.43 25.03 -0.99
C VAL A 116 -19.45 23.86 0.01
N GLY A 117 -18.31 23.56 0.64
CA GLY A 117 -18.12 22.38 1.48
C GLY A 117 -19.23 22.11 2.49
N PRO A 118 -19.62 23.06 3.36
CA PRO A 118 -20.69 22.84 4.34
C PRO A 118 -22.04 22.40 3.75
N HIS A 119 -22.32 22.77 2.49
CA HIS A 119 -23.62 22.55 1.84
C HIS A 119 -23.66 21.28 0.96
N VAL A 120 -22.53 20.58 0.80
CA VAL A 120 -22.48 19.37 -0.04
C VAL A 120 -23.29 18.23 0.59
N PRO A 121 -24.27 17.64 -0.13
CA PRO A 121 -25.02 16.49 0.34
C PRO A 121 -24.11 15.30 0.70
N PRO A 122 -24.45 14.48 1.71
CA PRO A 122 -23.63 13.34 2.12
C PRO A 122 -23.25 12.39 0.97
N ALA A 123 -24.18 12.14 0.03
CA ALA A 123 -23.95 11.28 -1.13
C ALA A 123 -22.87 11.79 -2.10
N LEU A 124 -22.58 13.08 -2.10
CA LEU A 124 -21.59 13.72 -2.98
C LEU A 124 -20.30 14.10 -2.23
N ARG A 125 -20.25 13.89 -0.91
CA ARG A 125 -19.17 14.34 -0.03
C ARG A 125 -17.81 13.80 -0.46
N VAL A 126 -17.72 12.51 -0.77
CA VAL A 126 -16.48 11.87 -1.20
C VAL A 126 -15.93 12.54 -2.47
N ARG A 127 -16.75 12.68 -3.52
CA ARG A 127 -16.33 13.31 -4.77
C ARG A 127 -15.92 14.77 -4.56
N PHE A 128 -16.65 15.51 -3.74
CA PHE A 128 -16.25 16.87 -3.36
C PHE A 128 -14.87 16.90 -2.68
N LEU A 129 -14.60 15.98 -1.74
CA LEU A 129 -13.32 15.92 -1.03
C LEU A 129 -12.15 15.61 -1.99
N TYR A 130 -12.35 14.77 -3.01
CA TYR A 130 -11.34 14.59 -4.07
C TYR A 130 -11.04 15.90 -4.79
N VAL A 131 -12.09 16.63 -5.17
CA VAL A 131 -11.94 17.92 -5.86
C VAL A 131 -11.20 18.92 -4.98
N LEU A 132 -11.64 19.08 -3.73
CA LEU A 132 -11.02 19.97 -2.76
C LEU A 132 -9.55 19.61 -2.52
N ALA A 133 -9.24 18.33 -2.34
CA ALA A 133 -7.88 17.89 -2.04
C ALA A 133 -6.91 18.21 -3.19
N ILE A 134 -7.28 17.87 -4.44
CA ILE A 134 -6.44 18.16 -5.61
C ILE A 134 -6.28 19.66 -5.84
N ALA A 135 -7.36 20.43 -5.68
CA ALA A 135 -7.30 21.89 -5.81
C ALA A 135 -6.37 22.49 -4.75
N ALA A 136 -6.52 22.06 -3.48
CA ALA A 136 -5.69 22.50 -2.37
C ALA A 136 -4.21 22.15 -2.57
N GLU A 137 -3.88 20.95 -3.07
CA GLU A 137 -2.51 20.58 -3.45
C GLU A 137 -1.94 21.54 -4.51
N SER A 138 -2.75 21.89 -5.51
CA SER A 138 -2.33 22.71 -6.65
C SER A 138 -2.10 24.17 -6.26
N VAL A 139 -2.86 24.69 -5.28
CA VAL A 139 -2.67 26.06 -4.75
C VAL A 139 -1.72 26.12 -3.54
N GLY A 140 -1.05 25.02 -3.19
CA GLY A 140 -0.07 24.96 -2.10
C GLY A 140 -0.67 24.91 -0.68
N GLN A 141 -1.96 24.63 -0.54
CA GLN A 141 -2.67 24.49 0.74
C GLN A 141 -2.56 23.05 1.28
N ALA A 142 -1.33 22.61 1.55
CA ALA A 142 -1.01 21.22 1.90
C ALA A 142 -1.82 20.68 3.10
N GLY A 143 -2.01 21.47 4.16
CA GLY A 143 -2.77 21.03 5.32
C GLY A 143 -4.24 20.72 5.01
N MET A 144 -4.87 21.51 4.14
CA MET A 144 -6.25 21.27 3.70
C MET A 144 -6.35 20.05 2.79
N ALA A 145 -5.38 19.88 1.88
CA ALA A 145 -5.30 18.69 1.04
C ALA A 145 -5.15 17.41 1.87
N ASP A 146 -4.22 17.41 2.82
CA ASP A 146 -3.92 16.26 3.67
C ASP A 146 -5.14 15.86 4.51
N GLU A 147 -5.87 16.84 5.05
CA GLU A 147 -7.10 16.61 5.80
C GLU A 147 -8.24 16.09 4.93
N ALA A 148 -8.41 16.62 3.72
CA ALA A 148 -9.42 16.13 2.78
C ALA A 148 -9.15 14.68 2.36
N TRP A 149 -7.90 14.34 2.03
CA TRP A 149 -7.51 12.95 1.73
C TRP A 149 -7.69 12.02 2.93
N ARG A 150 -7.32 12.47 4.13
CA ARG A 150 -7.53 11.72 5.36
C ARG A 150 -9.03 11.46 5.58
N SER A 151 -9.90 12.44 5.37
CA SER A 151 -11.34 12.28 5.54
C SER A 151 -11.94 11.27 4.56
N VAL A 152 -11.51 11.28 3.30
CA VAL A 152 -11.91 10.26 2.30
C VAL A 152 -11.58 8.84 2.77
N VAL A 153 -10.39 8.62 3.32
CA VAL A 153 -9.93 7.30 3.75
C VAL A 153 -10.48 6.87 5.11
N VAL A 154 -10.45 7.77 6.10
CA VAL A 154 -10.75 7.46 7.51
C VAL A 154 -12.24 7.58 7.79
N ASP A 155 -12.88 8.67 7.35
CA ASP A 155 -14.28 8.95 7.69
C ASP A 155 -15.25 8.30 6.70
N HIS A 156 -14.85 8.19 5.42
CA HIS A 156 -15.68 7.61 4.36
C HIS A 156 -15.25 6.20 3.92
N GLY A 157 -14.11 5.69 4.39
CA GLY A 157 -13.68 4.31 4.14
C GLY A 157 -13.28 4.00 2.69
N VAL A 158 -13.09 5.02 1.84
CA VAL A 158 -12.66 4.83 0.44
C VAL A 158 -11.17 4.55 0.43
N ARG A 159 -10.79 3.31 0.08
CA ARG A 159 -9.41 2.79 0.17
C ARG A 159 -8.90 2.30 -1.18
N THR A 160 -8.77 3.21 -2.12
CA THR A 160 -8.15 2.95 -3.43
C THR A 160 -6.64 3.17 -3.36
N THR A 161 -5.91 2.71 -4.39
CA THR A 161 -4.47 3.01 -4.53
C THR A 161 -4.19 4.52 -4.48
N PHE A 162 -5.02 5.32 -5.15
CA PHE A 162 -4.84 6.76 -5.22
C PHE A 162 -5.07 7.44 -3.86
N THR A 163 -6.23 7.23 -3.23
CA THR A 163 -6.59 7.87 -1.94
C THR A 163 -5.67 7.46 -0.79
N MET A 164 -5.37 6.15 -0.69
CA MET A 164 -4.47 5.64 0.34
C MET A 164 -3.07 6.23 0.21
N SER A 165 -2.56 6.37 -1.01
CA SER A 165 -1.23 6.94 -1.23
C SER A 165 -1.14 8.40 -0.78
N ARG A 166 -2.18 9.19 -1.06
CA ARG A 166 -2.23 10.61 -0.70
C ARG A 166 -2.41 10.81 0.80
N ALA A 167 -3.36 10.11 1.40
CA ALA A 167 -3.64 10.21 2.84
C ALA A 167 -2.44 9.74 3.68
N ALA A 168 -1.77 8.65 3.27
CA ALA A 168 -0.57 8.15 3.94
C ALA A 168 0.58 9.14 3.83
N ALA A 169 0.83 9.69 2.64
CA ALA A 169 1.90 10.65 2.43
C ALA A 169 1.67 11.95 3.21
N GLY A 170 0.44 12.51 3.19
CA GLY A 170 0.09 13.70 3.97
C GLY A 170 0.29 13.50 5.47
N SER A 171 -0.20 12.37 6.00
CA SER A 171 -0.05 12.04 7.42
C SER A 171 1.39 11.80 7.85
N VAL A 172 2.19 11.10 7.01
CA VAL A 172 3.61 10.87 7.29
C VAL A 172 4.40 12.17 7.21
N ALA A 173 4.11 13.04 6.23
CA ALA A 173 4.73 14.36 6.12
C ALA A 173 4.40 15.25 7.33
N GLY A 174 3.16 15.17 7.83
CA GLY A 174 2.68 15.86 9.01
C GLY A 174 3.05 15.23 10.36
N ARG A 175 3.88 14.17 10.38
CA ARG A 175 4.29 13.51 11.63
C ARG A 175 4.98 14.49 12.59
N SER A 176 4.87 14.20 13.89
CA SER A 176 5.53 15.00 14.92
C SER A 176 7.06 14.98 14.76
N ARG A 177 7.68 16.16 14.63
CA ARG A 177 9.14 16.30 14.56
C ARG A 177 9.79 16.49 15.93
N THR A 178 9.00 16.55 16.99
CA THR A 178 9.46 16.76 18.38
C THR A 178 9.11 15.60 19.30
N ASN A 179 8.13 14.77 18.96
CA ASN A 179 7.66 13.64 19.76
C ASN A 179 7.86 12.31 19.01
N ALA A 180 8.94 11.58 19.32
CA ALA A 180 9.29 10.35 18.62
C ALA A 180 8.24 9.23 18.76
N PRO A 181 7.68 8.93 19.95
CA PRO A 181 6.59 7.94 20.09
C PRO A 181 5.38 8.21 19.19
N GLU A 182 4.93 9.46 19.11
CA GLU A 182 3.81 9.87 18.26
C GLU A 182 4.15 9.68 16.77
N ALA A 183 5.34 10.11 16.35
CA ALA A 183 5.81 9.92 14.99
C ALA A 183 5.94 8.43 14.59
N VAL A 184 6.45 7.58 15.50
CA VAL A 184 6.46 6.13 15.30
C VAL A 184 5.02 5.61 15.13
N GLY A 185 4.10 6.05 15.98
CA GLY A 185 2.68 5.69 15.89
C GLY A 185 2.07 6.02 14.52
N THR A 186 2.30 7.23 14.03
CA THR A 186 1.81 7.67 12.70
C THR A 186 2.40 6.83 11.57
N VAL A 187 3.73 6.68 11.52
CA VAL A 187 4.39 5.92 10.44
C VAL A 187 3.98 4.45 10.46
N MET A 188 3.95 3.83 11.64
CA MET A 188 3.56 2.43 11.79
C MET A 188 2.06 2.20 11.53
N GLY A 189 1.21 3.14 11.92
CA GLY A 189 -0.23 3.11 11.63
C GLY A 189 -0.49 3.04 10.13
N TRP A 190 0.16 3.92 9.35
CA TRP A 190 0.05 3.92 7.89
C TRP A 190 0.74 2.73 7.23
N ALA A 191 1.89 2.28 7.73
CA ALA A 191 2.53 1.07 7.22
C ALA A 191 1.64 -0.18 7.40
N ASN A 192 0.92 -0.27 8.53
CA ASN A 192 -0.05 -1.34 8.77
C ASN A 192 -1.31 -1.19 7.89
N ALA A 193 -1.80 0.04 7.69
CA ALA A 193 -2.93 0.30 6.81
C ALA A 193 -2.62 -0.07 5.35
N LEU A 194 -1.43 0.29 4.85
CA LEU A 194 -0.95 -0.12 3.53
C LEU A 194 -0.79 -1.63 3.43
N ARG A 195 -0.25 -2.29 4.46
CA ARG A 195 -0.17 -3.76 4.50
C ARG A 195 -1.54 -4.45 4.43
N ALA A 196 -2.57 -3.83 5.01
CA ALA A 196 -3.92 -4.37 5.06
C ALA A 196 -4.71 -4.18 3.76
N MET A 197 -4.18 -3.45 2.78
CA MET A 197 -4.84 -3.26 1.49
C MET A 197 -4.96 -4.56 0.67
N SER A 198 -5.90 -4.56 -0.27
CA SER A 198 -6.01 -5.55 -1.34
C SER A 198 -5.84 -4.83 -2.68
N PRO A 199 -4.81 -5.16 -3.49
CA PRO A 199 -3.74 -6.12 -3.21
C PRO A 199 -2.82 -5.68 -2.07
N ARG A 200 -2.18 -6.66 -1.41
CA ARG A 200 -1.18 -6.37 -0.37
C ARG A 200 0.12 -5.84 -1.01
N PRO A 201 0.95 -5.05 -0.30
CA PRO A 201 2.22 -4.54 -0.83
C PRO A 201 3.21 -5.60 -1.34
N VAL A 202 3.11 -6.83 -0.82
CA VAL A 202 3.91 -7.98 -1.26
C VAL A 202 3.45 -8.57 -2.59
N GLN A 203 2.19 -8.33 -2.97
CA GLN A 203 1.59 -8.73 -4.25
C GLN A 203 1.78 -7.59 -5.26
N ASP A 204 1.45 -6.37 -4.87
CA ASP A 204 1.65 -5.16 -5.66
C ASP A 204 2.12 -4.00 -4.77
N ALA A 205 3.35 -3.53 -5.01
CA ALA A 205 3.96 -2.43 -4.27
C ALA A 205 3.54 -1.04 -4.78
N ALA A 206 2.67 -0.94 -5.81
CA ALA A 206 2.33 0.32 -6.48
C ALA A 206 1.84 1.41 -5.51
N THR A 207 0.92 1.10 -4.60
CA THR A 207 0.44 2.09 -3.62
C THR A 207 1.56 2.60 -2.72
N THR A 208 2.42 1.71 -2.24
CA THR A 208 3.56 2.10 -1.39
C THR A 208 4.56 2.95 -2.18
N ARG A 209 4.81 2.59 -3.44
CA ARG A 209 5.68 3.34 -4.35
C ARG A 209 5.13 4.76 -4.60
N LEU A 210 3.85 4.88 -4.95
CA LEU A 210 3.19 6.18 -5.16
C LEU A 210 3.22 7.05 -3.90
N THR A 211 3.00 6.46 -2.72
CA THR A 211 3.10 7.17 -1.43
C THR A 211 4.49 7.75 -1.22
N ILE A 212 5.53 6.93 -1.47
CA ILE A 212 6.93 7.35 -1.35
C ILE A 212 7.27 8.42 -2.38
N ASP A 213 6.88 8.25 -3.64
CA ASP A 213 7.13 9.22 -4.70
C ASP A 213 6.45 10.57 -4.38
N HIS A 214 5.27 10.54 -3.75
CA HIS A 214 4.59 11.76 -3.27
C HIS A 214 5.34 12.44 -2.12
N LEU A 215 5.86 11.68 -1.15
CA LEU A 215 6.70 12.22 -0.06
C LEU A 215 7.99 12.85 -0.59
N LEU A 216 8.65 12.18 -1.54
CA LEU A 216 9.85 12.70 -2.22
C LEU A 216 9.53 13.96 -3.02
N GLY A 217 8.41 13.99 -3.74
CA GLY A 217 7.96 15.18 -4.47
C GLY A 217 7.66 16.38 -3.57
N ARG A 218 7.37 16.14 -2.29
CA ARG A 218 7.22 17.18 -1.24
C ARG A 218 8.53 17.53 -0.52
N GLY A 219 9.64 16.88 -0.88
CA GLY A 219 10.95 17.07 -0.24
C GLY A 219 11.07 16.42 1.15
N ASP A 220 10.22 15.44 1.49
CA ASP A 220 10.29 14.71 2.75
C ASP A 220 10.98 13.34 2.58
N ASP A 221 12.27 13.38 2.25
CA ASP A 221 13.11 12.19 2.09
C ASP A 221 13.13 11.31 3.35
N ALA A 222 13.13 11.94 4.52
CA ALA A 222 13.10 11.23 5.80
C ALA A 222 11.78 10.46 5.97
N GLY A 223 10.63 11.08 5.67
CA GLY A 223 9.32 10.42 5.72
C GLY A 223 9.23 9.26 4.73
N ALA A 224 9.71 9.46 3.51
CA ALA A 224 9.78 8.42 2.48
C ALA A 224 10.60 7.21 2.96
N ALA A 225 11.80 7.45 3.50
CA ALA A 225 12.66 6.41 4.05
C ALA A 225 11.99 5.65 5.21
N LEU A 226 11.42 6.40 6.17
CA LEU A 226 10.75 5.84 7.35
C LEU A 226 9.57 4.95 6.95
N LEU A 227 8.73 5.40 6.04
CA LEU A 227 7.58 4.63 5.57
C LEU A 227 8.01 3.38 4.78
N ALA A 228 8.99 3.51 3.87
CA ALA A 228 9.52 2.39 3.12
C ALA A 228 10.09 1.30 4.05
N ALA A 229 10.88 1.72 5.04
CA ALA A 229 11.40 0.83 6.07
C ALA A 229 10.27 0.21 6.89
N ALA A 230 9.28 0.99 7.33
CA ALA A 230 8.15 0.48 8.11
C ALA A 230 7.35 -0.56 7.34
N VAL A 231 6.91 -0.27 6.11
CA VAL A 231 6.16 -1.24 5.26
C VAL A 231 6.98 -2.50 5.03
N ARG A 232 8.29 -2.36 4.77
CA ARG A 232 9.19 -3.50 4.59
C ARG A 232 9.33 -4.36 5.85
N ARG A 233 9.31 -3.73 7.02
CA ARG A 233 9.44 -4.38 8.34
C ARG A 233 8.13 -4.94 8.87
N THR A 234 6.98 -4.44 8.42
CA THR A 234 5.65 -4.95 8.80
C THR A 234 5.12 -6.02 7.85
N SER A 235 5.72 -6.17 6.67
CA SER A 235 5.28 -7.10 5.62
C SER A 235 6.26 -8.28 5.42
N PRO A 236 5.78 -9.40 4.85
CA PRO A 236 6.65 -10.48 4.38
C PRO A 236 7.74 -10.00 3.42
N ALA A 237 8.80 -10.80 3.27
CA ALA A 237 9.87 -10.49 2.34
C ALA A 237 9.42 -10.53 0.87
N ALA A 238 9.58 -9.40 0.17
CA ALA A 238 9.30 -9.25 -1.25
C ALA A 238 10.37 -8.36 -1.90
N ALA A 239 10.84 -8.76 -3.08
CA ALA A 239 11.92 -8.06 -3.79
C ALA A 239 11.55 -6.62 -4.14
N SER A 240 10.30 -6.37 -4.53
CA SER A 240 9.77 -5.03 -4.82
C SER A 240 9.84 -4.09 -3.61
N LEU A 241 9.59 -4.60 -2.39
CA LEU A 241 9.70 -3.82 -1.16
C LEU A 241 11.16 -3.63 -0.74
N ASP A 242 12.03 -4.61 -0.99
CA ASP A 242 13.48 -4.49 -0.77
C ASP A 242 14.10 -3.43 -1.67
N GLU A 243 13.73 -3.41 -2.96
CA GLU A 243 14.14 -2.38 -3.93
C GLU A 243 13.68 -0.99 -3.50
N LEU A 244 12.40 -0.88 -3.09
CA LEU A 244 11.80 0.39 -2.67
C LEU A 244 12.45 0.94 -1.39
N ALA A 245 12.75 0.08 -0.42
CA ALA A 245 13.49 0.43 0.79
C ALA A 245 14.96 0.77 0.50
N ALA A 246 15.59 0.13 -0.49
CA ALA A 246 16.96 0.45 -0.91
C ALA A 246 17.04 1.82 -1.58
N ARG A 247 16.07 2.15 -2.44
CA ARG A 247 15.98 3.43 -3.16
C ARG A 247 15.88 4.66 -2.24
N THR A 248 15.21 4.50 -1.10
CA THR A 248 14.97 5.57 -0.12
C THR A 248 15.89 5.49 1.09
N ARG A 249 16.86 4.56 1.09
CA ARG A 249 17.68 4.30 2.27
C ARG A 249 18.55 5.53 2.58
N PRO A 250 18.52 6.04 3.82
CA PRO A 250 19.34 7.18 4.17
C PRO A 250 20.81 6.79 4.31
N ALA A 251 21.71 7.74 4.03
CA ALA A 251 23.14 7.55 4.22
C ALA A 251 23.47 7.41 5.72
N ILE A 252 24.02 6.26 6.10
CA ILE A 252 24.42 6.00 7.49
C ILE A 252 25.87 6.44 7.69
N SER A 253 26.10 7.28 8.69
CA SER A 253 27.45 7.70 9.09
C SER A 253 28.24 6.51 9.62
N MET A 254 29.43 6.27 9.07
CA MET A 254 30.36 5.26 9.57
C MET A 254 30.76 5.58 11.02
N ALA A 255 30.95 6.86 11.36
CA ALA A 255 31.27 7.28 12.72
C ALA A 255 30.15 6.92 13.71
N GLY A 256 28.88 7.18 13.36
CA GLY A 256 27.73 6.81 14.21
C GLY A 256 27.62 5.31 14.44
N ARG A 257 28.07 4.50 13.47
CA ARG A 257 28.13 3.05 13.60
C ARG A 257 29.31 2.58 14.45
N VAL A 258 30.52 3.10 14.22
CA VAL A 258 31.77 2.53 14.73
C VAL A 258 32.16 3.11 16.10
N VAL A 259 32.01 4.41 16.31
CA VAL A 259 32.50 5.11 17.53
C VAL A 259 31.97 4.48 18.82
N PRO A 260 30.68 4.13 18.97
CA PRO A 260 30.19 3.51 20.19
C PRO A 260 30.83 2.15 20.49
N TRP A 261 31.11 1.36 19.45
CA TRP A 261 31.77 0.06 19.59
C TRP A 261 33.25 0.20 19.91
N VAL A 262 33.94 1.18 19.30
CA VAL A 262 35.35 1.47 19.61
C VAL A 262 35.50 1.93 21.05
N CYS A 263 34.63 2.82 21.55
CA CYS A 263 34.64 3.21 22.96
C CYS A 263 34.37 2.02 23.90
N GLY A 264 33.42 1.14 23.55
CA GLY A 264 33.14 -0.07 24.32
C GLY A 264 34.31 -1.05 24.34
N ALA A 265 34.92 -1.30 23.18
CA ALA A 265 36.07 -2.19 23.04
C ALA A 265 37.30 -1.65 23.78
N ALA A 266 37.59 -0.36 23.65
CA ALA A 266 38.67 0.29 24.38
C ALA A 266 38.48 0.16 25.90
N GLY A 267 37.25 0.37 26.40
CA GLY A 267 36.95 0.17 27.83
C GLY A 267 37.07 -1.28 28.29
N ALA A 268 36.70 -2.25 27.44
CA ALA A 268 36.87 -3.67 27.75
C ALA A 268 38.35 -4.07 27.83
N VAL A 269 39.17 -3.62 26.87
CA VAL A 269 40.63 -3.84 26.87
C VAL A 269 41.27 -3.20 28.10
N LEU A 270 40.91 -1.95 28.39
CA LEU A 270 41.43 -1.23 29.55
C LEU A 270 41.00 -1.90 30.87
N GLY A 271 39.76 -2.37 30.97
CA GLY A 271 39.25 -3.10 32.13
C GLY A 271 39.95 -4.43 32.35
N MET A 272 40.26 -5.17 31.29
CA MET A 272 41.05 -6.41 31.40
C MET A 272 42.49 -6.12 31.82
N ALA A 273 43.14 -5.11 31.20
CA ALA A 273 44.51 -4.73 31.51
C ALA A 273 44.66 -4.27 32.97
N LEU A 274 43.69 -3.50 33.48
CA LEU A 274 43.68 -2.98 34.84
C LEU A 274 43.00 -3.90 35.86
N LYS A 275 42.46 -5.05 35.44
CA LYS A 275 41.61 -5.95 36.25
C LYS A 275 40.49 -5.20 36.98
N SER A 276 39.93 -4.17 36.36
CA SER A 276 38.99 -3.24 36.98
C SER A 276 37.63 -3.25 36.27
N PRO A 277 36.54 -3.65 36.95
CA PRO A 277 35.20 -3.58 36.38
C PRO A 277 34.72 -2.13 36.15
N VAL A 278 35.33 -1.15 36.83
CA VAL A 278 35.00 0.28 36.69
C VAL A 278 35.38 0.79 35.29
N ALA A 279 36.53 0.37 34.75
CA ALA A 279 36.97 0.77 33.42
C ALA A 279 36.06 0.22 32.30
N LEU A 280 35.51 -0.99 32.49
CA LEU A 280 34.51 -1.56 31.59
C LEU A 280 33.21 -0.73 31.60
N LEU A 281 32.71 -0.37 32.79
CA LEU A 281 31.51 0.45 32.95
C LEU A 281 31.70 1.86 32.35
N LEU A 282 32.88 2.46 32.52
CA LEU A 282 33.23 3.75 31.91
C LEU A 282 33.25 3.66 30.37
N GLY A 283 33.78 2.58 29.79
CA GLY A 283 33.75 2.36 28.34
C GLY A 283 32.32 2.22 27.79
N ILE A 284 31.46 1.49 28.50
CA ILE A 284 30.03 1.38 28.15
C ILE A 284 29.34 2.74 28.26
N GLY A 285 29.64 3.49 29.33
CA GLY A 285 29.13 4.85 29.56
C GLY A 285 29.57 5.82 28.46
N ALA A 286 30.85 5.83 28.11
CA ALA A 286 31.41 6.63 27.02
C ALA A 286 30.80 6.25 25.67
N GLY A 287 30.61 4.95 25.40
CA GLY A 287 29.93 4.48 24.19
C GLY A 287 28.46 4.94 24.10
N ARG A 288 27.73 4.93 25.23
CA ARG A 288 26.36 5.47 25.29
C ARG A 288 26.33 6.99 25.12
N LEU A 289 27.28 7.70 25.72
CA LEU A 289 27.41 9.15 25.59
C LEU A 289 27.78 9.52 24.14
N ALA A 290 28.69 8.79 23.51
CA ALA A 290 29.05 8.98 22.11
C ALA A 290 27.86 8.78 21.17
N ARG A 291 26.96 7.82 21.43
CA ARG A 291 25.70 7.68 20.66
C ARG A 291 24.78 8.90 20.74
N ARG A 292 24.89 9.70 21.80
CA ARG A 292 24.12 10.95 21.94
C ARG A 292 24.70 12.07 21.08
N PHE A 293 26.01 12.09 20.85
CA PHE A 293 26.69 13.15 20.11
C PHE A 293 26.96 12.80 18.64
N VAL A 294 27.09 11.51 18.32
CA VAL A 294 27.39 11.05 16.96
C VAL A 294 26.11 10.52 16.32
N ARG A 295 25.56 11.31 15.38
CA ARG A 295 24.36 10.97 14.63
C ARG A 295 24.61 9.81 13.67
N LEU A 296 23.77 8.79 13.74
CA LEU A 296 23.75 7.63 12.85
C LEU A 296 23.29 8.03 11.44
N VAL A 297 22.29 8.90 11.35
CA VAL A 297 21.73 9.38 10.08
C VAL A 297 21.73 10.91 10.06
N PRO A 298 22.83 11.54 9.60
CA PRO A 298 22.99 13.00 9.66
C PRO A 298 21.94 13.78 8.87
N SER A 299 21.35 13.18 7.82
CA SER A 299 20.34 13.82 6.97
C SER A 299 18.94 13.90 7.59
N MET A 300 18.68 13.20 8.69
CA MET A 300 17.38 13.19 9.37
C MET A 300 17.34 14.20 10.52
N SER A 301 16.16 14.50 11.07
CA SER A 301 16.06 15.16 12.39
C SER A 301 16.42 14.18 13.53
N GLU A 302 16.70 14.67 14.75
CA GLU A 302 16.98 13.77 15.89
C GLU A 302 15.77 12.88 16.21
N THR A 303 14.56 13.42 16.07
CA THR A 303 13.31 12.67 16.25
C THR A 303 13.17 11.60 15.19
N ASP A 304 13.34 11.94 13.91
CA ASP A 304 13.27 10.97 12.81
C ASP A 304 14.33 9.87 12.94
N GLU A 305 15.52 10.20 13.44
CA GLU A 305 16.58 9.23 13.70
C GLU A 305 16.19 8.23 14.80
N LYS A 306 15.50 8.70 15.86
CA LYS A 306 14.91 7.83 16.89
C LYS A 306 13.81 6.94 16.30
N VAL A 307 12.93 7.50 15.48
CA VAL A 307 11.87 6.75 14.77
C VAL A 307 12.51 5.68 13.87
N TRP A 308 13.52 6.06 13.08
CA TRP A 308 14.29 5.17 12.21
C TRP A 308 14.90 4.01 12.98
N SER A 309 15.59 4.30 14.09
CA SER A 309 16.19 3.27 14.94
C SER A 309 15.14 2.33 15.55
N SER A 310 13.96 2.84 15.88
CA SER A 310 12.84 2.06 16.40
C SER A 310 12.31 1.12 15.32
N ILE A 311 12.07 1.62 14.11
CA ILE A 311 11.59 0.84 12.96
C ILE A 311 12.62 -0.21 12.52
N GLU A 312 13.90 0.13 12.47
CA GLU A 312 14.98 -0.81 12.14
C GLU A 312 15.10 -1.96 13.16
N GLY A 313 14.74 -1.70 14.42
CA GLY A 313 14.67 -2.72 15.47
C GLY A 313 13.42 -3.63 15.37
N LEU A 314 12.42 -3.23 14.58
CA LEU A 314 11.24 -4.05 14.35
C LEU A 314 11.56 -5.19 13.40
N ARG A 315 10.90 -6.32 13.65
CA ARG A 315 10.84 -7.41 12.68
C ARG A 315 9.39 -7.88 12.59
N PHE A 316 8.97 -8.16 11.36
CA PHE A 316 7.73 -8.88 11.15
C PHE A 316 7.86 -10.23 11.85
N ASP A 317 7.08 -10.42 12.93
CA ASP A 317 6.93 -11.74 13.53
C ASP A 317 5.88 -12.48 12.71
N GLU A 318 6.43 -13.11 11.69
CA GLU A 318 5.81 -14.11 10.84
C GLU A 318 4.89 -15.07 11.64
N ARG A 319 5.28 -15.51 12.85
CA ARG A 319 4.46 -16.43 13.65
C ARG A 319 3.19 -15.83 14.24
N ARG A 320 3.16 -14.52 14.47
CA ARG A 320 2.00 -13.84 15.06
C ARG A 320 1.22 -13.03 14.03
N GLY A 321 1.70 -12.95 12.79
CA GLY A 321 1.18 -12.00 11.81
C GLY A 321 1.32 -10.55 12.27
N ALA A 322 2.15 -10.30 13.28
CA ALA A 322 2.25 -9.04 14.00
C ALA A 322 3.70 -8.55 14.02
N THR A 323 3.88 -7.25 14.18
CA THR A 323 5.20 -6.64 14.26
C THR A 323 5.70 -6.71 15.70
N GLY A 324 6.83 -7.39 15.91
CA GLY A 324 7.44 -7.53 17.24
C GLY A 324 8.77 -6.79 17.33
N SER A 325 9.12 -6.35 18.54
CA SER A 325 10.48 -5.88 18.79
C SER A 325 11.42 -7.10 18.84
N SER A 326 12.57 -7.03 18.15
CA SER A 326 13.51 -8.17 18.15
C SER A 326 14.21 -8.40 19.49
N LEU A 327 14.07 -7.48 20.45
CA LEU A 327 14.84 -7.43 21.68
C LEU A 327 14.12 -8.06 22.88
N THR A 328 12.78 -8.16 22.86
CA THR A 328 12.00 -8.63 24.01
C THR A 328 11.68 -10.12 23.99
N GLU A 329 11.94 -10.82 22.89
CA GLU A 329 11.77 -12.27 22.82
C GLU A 329 13.10 -12.99 22.88
N VAL A 330 13.34 -13.70 23.99
CA VAL A 330 14.39 -14.71 24.07
C VAL A 330 14.01 -15.84 23.12
N ARG A 331 14.44 -15.74 21.86
CA ARG A 331 14.18 -16.78 20.86
C ARG A 331 15.15 -17.94 21.13
N ALA A 332 14.58 -19.11 21.42
CA ALA A 332 15.33 -20.31 21.79
C ALA A 332 16.47 -20.65 20.79
N TRP A 333 16.26 -20.43 19.50
CA TRP A 333 17.22 -20.78 18.45
C TRP A 333 18.46 -19.86 18.36
N PRO A 334 18.34 -18.51 18.38
CA PRO A 334 19.50 -17.62 18.55
C PRO A 334 20.29 -17.90 19.83
N THR A 335 19.60 -18.15 20.95
CA THR A 335 20.26 -18.47 22.23
C THR A 335 20.97 -19.81 22.14
N LEU A 336 20.33 -20.84 21.57
CA LEU A 336 20.95 -22.15 21.34
C LEU A 336 22.14 -22.03 20.37
N GLY A 337 22.00 -21.26 19.30
CA GLY A 337 23.08 -20.99 18.35
C GLY A 337 24.27 -20.28 19.01
N LEU A 338 24.02 -19.29 19.86
CA LEU A 338 25.05 -18.62 20.65
C LEU A 338 25.76 -19.61 21.58
N LEU A 339 25.01 -20.44 22.31
CA LEU A 339 25.57 -21.44 23.24
C LEU A 339 26.41 -22.48 22.49
N VAL A 340 25.90 -23.02 21.38
CA VAL A 340 26.66 -23.96 20.53
C VAL A 340 27.92 -23.30 19.98
N GLY A 341 27.80 -22.06 19.50
CA GLY A 341 28.93 -21.27 19.00
C GLY A 341 29.99 -21.00 20.05
N LEU A 342 29.57 -20.66 21.27
CA LEU A 342 30.44 -20.47 22.43
C LEU A 342 31.16 -21.77 22.78
N THR A 343 30.44 -22.89 22.90
CA THR A 343 31.00 -24.20 23.23
C THR A 343 32.03 -24.64 22.18
N VAL A 344 31.70 -24.51 20.89
CA VAL A 344 32.64 -24.81 19.79
C VAL A 344 33.86 -23.88 19.85
N GLY A 345 33.65 -22.59 20.11
CA GLY A 345 34.74 -21.62 20.28
C GLY A 345 35.69 -21.96 21.43
N VAL A 346 35.14 -22.39 22.58
CA VAL A 346 35.93 -22.86 23.72
C VAL A 346 36.71 -24.12 23.37
N LEU A 347 36.10 -25.10 22.71
CA LEU A 347 36.79 -26.33 22.28
C LEU A 347 37.93 -26.05 21.30
N VAL A 348 37.73 -25.12 20.35
CA VAL A 348 38.78 -24.67 19.43
C VAL A 348 39.89 -23.95 20.18
N GLY A 349 39.54 -23.10 21.16
CA GLY A 349 40.50 -22.42 22.04
C GLY A 349 41.39 -23.41 22.80
N ILE A 350 40.80 -24.44 23.41
CA ILE A 350 41.53 -25.53 24.10
C ILE A 350 42.47 -26.25 23.14
N GLY A 351 41.99 -26.60 21.93
CA GLY A 351 42.81 -27.29 20.93
C GLY A 351 43.98 -26.44 20.43
N LEU A 352 43.75 -25.13 20.22
CA LEU A 352 44.80 -24.19 19.84
C LEU A 352 45.82 -24.02 20.96
N ASP A 353 45.38 -23.84 22.19
CA ASP A 353 46.26 -23.69 23.37
C ASP A 353 47.14 -24.93 23.57
N GLY A 354 46.56 -26.12 23.43
CA GLY A 354 47.30 -27.40 23.44
C GLY A 354 48.31 -27.54 22.29
N ALA A 355 48.03 -26.97 21.11
CA ALA A 355 48.92 -27.02 19.96
C ALA A 355 50.13 -26.07 20.08
N VAL A 356 50.04 -25.03 20.93
CA VAL A 356 51.16 -24.12 21.23
C VAL A 356 51.80 -24.39 22.59
N ALA A 357 51.28 -25.38 23.33
CA ALA A 357 51.87 -25.83 24.58
C ALA A 357 53.34 -26.26 24.38
N GLY A 358 54.25 -25.62 25.10
CA GLY A 358 55.70 -25.85 24.99
C GLY A 358 56.45 -24.87 24.08
N ARG A 359 55.77 -23.89 23.47
CA ARG A 359 56.41 -22.75 22.80
C ARG A 359 56.32 -21.50 23.69
N GLU A 360 57.37 -20.70 23.75
CA GLU A 360 57.30 -19.38 24.41
C GLU A 360 56.48 -18.42 23.54
N VAL A 361 55.18 -18.32 23.87
CA VAL A 361 54.28 -17.37 23.21
C VAL A 361 53.91 -16.28 24.22
N GLY A 362 54.02 -15.02 23.80
CA GLY A 362 53.69 -13.89 24.67
C GLY A 362 52.24 -13.97 25.17
N THR A 363 51.99 -13.49 26.39
CA THR A 363 50.66 -13.47 27.05
C THR A 363 49.56 -12.84 26.18
N GLY A 364 49.91 -11.85 25.36
CA GLY A 364 48.98 -11.25 24.39
C GLY A 364 48.50 -12.21 23.30
N VAL A 365 49.35 -13.14 22.86
CA VAL A 365 48.99 -14.13 21.84
C VAL A 365 48.09 -15.21 22.43
N HIS A 366 48.34 -15.67 23.67
CA HIS A 366 47.42 -16.57 24.37
C HIS A 366 46.03 -15.93 24.53
N ALA A 367 45.96 -14.64 24.89
CA ALA A 367 44.69 -13.93 24.97
C ALA A 367 43.95 -13.91 23.61
N ILE A 368 44.65 -13.69 22.50
CA ILE A 368 44.07 -13.70 21.14
C ILE A 368 43.59 -15.11 20.76
N LEU A 369 44.39 -16.15 21.06
CA LEU A 369 44.06 -17.55 20.75
C LEU A 369 42.78 -18.03 21.44
N TRP A 370 42.45 -17.47 22.61
CA TRP A 370 41.20 -17.75 23.31
C TRP A 370 40.05 -16.83 22.88
N LEU A 371 40.33 -15.53 22.73
CA LEU A 371 39.31 -14.52 22.50
C LEU A 371 38.73 -14.61 21.08
N VAL A 372 39.56 -14.89 20.06
CA VAL A 372 39.10 -14.99 18.66
C VAL A 372 38.14 -16.17 18.44
N PRO A 373 38.43 -17.41 18.89
CA PRO A 373 37.49 -18.53 18.74
C PRO A 373 36.23 -18.38 19.57
N ILE A 374 36.32 -17.87 20.81
CA ILE A 374 35.16 -17.66 21.68
C ILE A 374 34.22 -16.63 21.07
N VAL A 375 34.74 -15.47 20.67
CA VAL A 375 33.93 -14.40 20.07
C VAL A 375 33.46 -14.80 18.67
N GLY A 376 34.36 -15.33 17.84
CA GLY A 376 34.05 -15.78 16.47
C GLY A 376 33.02 -16.90 16.43
N GLY A 377 33.20 -17.92 17.27
CA GLY A 377 32.25 -19.03 17.43
C GLY A 377 30.88 -18.55 17.88
N SER A 378 30.83 -17.68 18.90
CA SER A 378 29.59 -17.06 19.39
C SER A 378 28.86 -16.26 18.31
N VAL A 379 29.58 -15.43 17.53
CA VAL A 379 29.02 -14.62 16.44
C VAL A 379 28.48 -15.50 15.31
N LEU A 380 29.26 -16.51 14.89
CA LEU A 380 28.86 -17.45 13.84
C LEU A 380 27.65 -18.29 14.27
N GLY A 381 27.65 -18.81 15.49
CA GLY A 381 26.56 -19.59 16.06
C GLY A 381 25.28 -18.78 16.18
N LEU A 382 25.36 -17.53 16.66
CA LEU A 382 24.23 -16.59 16.68
C LEU A 382 23.72 -16.32 15.26
N GLY A 383 24.63 -16.07 14.30
CA GLY A 383 24.28 -15.85 12.90
C GLY A 383 23.56 -17.04 12.25
N ALA A 384 24.03 -18.26 12.51
CA ALA A 384 23.40 -19.49 12.05
C ALA A 384 22.02 -19.71 12.69
N GLY A 385 21.88 -19.51 14.00
CA GLY A 385 20.60 -19.58 14.71
C GLY A 385 19.58 -18.57 14.16
N LEU A 386 20.01 -17.34 13.87
CA LEU A 386 19.19 -16.33 13.21
C LEU A 386 18.76 -16.74 11.79
N ARG A 387 19.66 -17.32 10.99
CA ARG A 387 19.29 -17.83 9.65
C ARG A 387 18.29 -18.98 9.73
N LEU A 388 18.48 -19.92 10.65
CA LEU A 388 17.59 -21.07 10.81
C LEU A 388 16.19 -20.65 11.26
N THR A 389 16.08 -19.69 12.20
CA THR A 389 14.78 -19.13 12.57
C THR A 389 14.06 -18.52 11.38
N ARG A 390 14.75 -17.66 10.61
CA ARG A 390 14.18 -17.04 9.40
C ARG A 390 13.65 -18.09 8.43
N HIS A 391 14.41 -19.15 8.18
CA HIS A 391 13.98 -20.19 7.25
C HIS A 391 12.75 -20.95 7.75
N ARG A 392 12.67 -21.27 9.06
CA ARG A 392 11.52 -22.00 9.63
C ARG A 392 10.28 -21.14 9.80
N ASP A 393 10.46 -19.87 10.14
CA ASP A 393 9.34 -18.94 10.29
C ASP A 393 8.72 -18.65 8.92
N ALA A 394 9.55 -18.49 7.89
CA ALA A 394 9.09 -18.25 6.52
C ALA A 394 8.24 -19.40 5.97
N SER A 395 8.55 -20.66 6.31
CA SER A 395 7.77 -21.80 5.84
C SER A 395 6.43 -21.95 6.56
N LYS A 396 6.36 -21.64 7.86
CA LYS A 396 5.09 -21.66 8.62
C LYS A 396 4.15 -20.54 8.18
N VAL A 397 4.69 -19.38 7.83
CA VAL A 397 3.90 -18.26 7.32
C VAL A 397 3.36 -18.52 5.94
N ARG A 398 4.18 -19.03 5.02
CA ARG A 398 3.65 -19.42 3.70
C ARG A 398 2.45 -20.37 3.82
N ARG A 399 2.45 -21.26 4.81
CA ARG A 399 1.30 -22.11 5.10
C ARG A 399 0.10 -21.33 5.64
N ARG A 400 0.28 -20.48 6.65
CA ARG A 400 -0.82 -19.69 7.23
C ARG A 400 -1.39 -18.65 6.27
N GLU A 401 -0.56 -17.96 5.50
CA GLU A 401 -1.01 -17.03 4.47
C GLU A 401 -1.76 -17.79 3.39
N ALA A 402 -1.29 -18.98 2.99
CA ALA A 402 -2.07 -19.86 2.11
C ALA A 402 -3.42 -20.24 2.75
N ASP A 403 -3.46 -20.55 4.04
CA ASP A 403 -4.72 -20.87 4.75
C ASP A 403 -5.67 -19.65 4.84
N GLU A 404 -5.15 -18.45 5.15
CA GLU A 404 -5.91 -17.20 5.19
C GLU A 404 -6.39 -16.76 3.80
N ASP A 405 -5.56 -16.96 2.78
CA ASP A 405 -5.91 -16.71 1.39
C ASP A 405 -6.99 -17.71 0.96
N VAL A 406 -6.86 -19.00 1.28
CA VAL A 406 -7.92 -19.99 1.05
C VAL A 406 -9.22 -19.59 1.74
N ALA A 407 -9.18 -19.16 3.01
CA ALA A 407 -10.37 -18.71 3.73
C ALA A 407 -11.00 -17.46 3.11
N ARG A 408 -10.20 -16.47 2.70
CA ARG A 408 -10.70 -15.25 2.01
C ARG A 408 -11.26 -15.57 0.63
N LEU A 409 -10.61 -16.48 -0.10
CA LEU A 409 -10.99 -16.85 -1.46
C LEU A 409 -12.13 -17.87 -1.48
N ALA A 410 -12.47 -18.53 -0.38
CA ALA A 410 -13.64 -19.41 -0.29
C ALA A 410 -14.94 -18.66 -0.65
N GLY A 411 -15.02 -17.37 -0.29
CA GLY A 411 -16.15 -16.51 -0.67
C GLY A 411 -16.25 -16.20 -2.16
N ALA A 412 -15.20 -16.50 -2.94
CA ALA A 412 -15.17 -16.25 -4.39
C ALA A 412 -16.09 -17.18 -5.19
N GLN A 413 -16.60 -18.27 -4.58
CA GLN A 413 -17.56 -19.17 -5.21
C GLN A 413 -19.01 -18.64 -5.13
N VAL A 414 -19.29 -17.70 -4.22
CA VAL A 414 -20.63 -17.15 -3.97
C VAL A 414 -20.85 -15.91 -4.84
N CYS A 415 -22.04 -15.76 -5.42
CA CYS A 415 -22.39 -14.61 -6.25
C CYS A 415 -22.33 -13.30 -5.45
N ARG A 416 -21.51 -12.35 -5.91
CA ARG A 416 -21.36 -10.99 -5.33
C ARG A 416 -21.64 -9.89 -6.33
N CYS A 417 -22.38 -10.22 -7.39
CA CYS A 417 -22.63 -9.30 -8.49
C CYS A 417 -23.36 -8.01 -8.09
N TRP A 418 -23.97 -7.94 -6.92
CA TRP A 418 -24.69 -6.74 -6.45
C TRP A 418 -23.93 -5.95 -5.37
N GLU A 419 -22.87 -6.53 -4.80
CA GLU A 419 -22.15 -5.95 -3.65
C GLU A 419 -21.01 -5.02 -4.04
N SER A 420 -20.49 -5.13 -5.27
CA SER A 420 -19.28 -4.40 -5.67
C SER A 420 -19.31 -4.07 -7.16
N ASP A 421 -18.95 -2.83 -7.49
CA ASP A 421 -18.73 -2.36 -8.87
C ASP A 421 -17.41 -2.89 -9.45
N ALA A 422 -16.42 -3.12 -8.58
CA ALA A 422 -15.12 -3.63 -8.97
C ALA A 422 -14.50 -4.52 -7.90
N LEU A 423 -13.65 -5.45 -8.32
CA LEU A 423 -12.86 -6.31 -7.44
C LEU A 423 -11.38 -6.22 -7.86
N VAL A 424 -10.47 -6.17 -6.89
CA VAL A 424 -9.03 -6.01 -7.15
C VAL A 424 -8.21 -7.07 -6.43
N GLY A 425 -7.13 -7.53 -7.07
CA GLY A 425 -6.12 -8.41 -6.51
C GLY A 425 -6.54 -9.88 -6.53
N PRO A 426 -6.03 -10.71 -5.60
CA PRO A 426 -6.24 -12.15 -5.60
C PRO A 426 -7.72 -12.57 -5.56
N PHE A 427 -8.56 -11.78 -4.88
CA PHE A 427 -10.00 -12.05 -4.82
C PHE A 427 -10.67 -11.89 -6.18
N ALA A 428 -10.24 -10.90 -6.98
CA ALA A 428 -10.72 -10.70 -8.34
C ALA A 428 -10.38 -11.92 -9.22
N LEU A 429 -9.15 -12.40 -9.15
CA LEU A 429 -8.72 -13.62 -9.86
C LEU A 429 -9.50 -14.86 -9.43
N ALA A 430 -9.66 -15.08 -8.12
CA ALA A 430 -10.42 -16.21 -7.61
C ALA A 430 -11.89 -16.14 -8.01
N TYR A 431 -12.52 -14.96 -7.94
CA TYR A 431 -13.92 -14.77 -8.34
C TYR A 431 -14.10 -15.02 -9.83
N GLY A 432 -13.20 -14.47 -10.65
CA GLY A 432 -13.20 -14.67 -12.09
C GLY A 432 -13.02 -16.12 -12.51
N SER A 433 -12.14 -16.86 -11.84
CA SER A 433 -11.84 -18.27 -12.16
C SER A 433 -12.84 -19.28 -11.57
N ALA A 434 -13.42 -19.00 -10.40
CA ALA A 434 -14.27 -19.95 -9.69
C ALA A 434 -15.78 -19.74 -9.92
N HIS A 435 -16.20 -18.51 -10.24
CA HIS A 435 -17.61 -18.17 -10.32
C HIS A 435 -18.06 -17.66 -11.69
N LEU A 436 -17.19 -16.96 -12.43
CA LEU A 436 -17.56 -16.39 -13.72
C LEU A 436 -17.26 -17.36 -14.88
N GLY A 437 -18.14 -17.38 -15.88
CA GLY A 437 -17.96 -18.12 -17.14
C GLY A 437 -17.46 -17.20 -18.26
N GLY A 438 -16.78 -17.77 -19.26
CA GLY A 438 -16.36 -17.01 -20.44
C GLY A 438 -17.56 -16.51 -21.24
N ALA A 439 -17.60 -15.22 -21.55
CA ALA A 439 -18.62 -14.63 -22.40
C ALA A 439 -18.19 -14.67 -23.88
N ARG A 440 -19.15 -14.90 -24.78
CA ARG A 440 -18.89 -15.07 -26.23
C ARG A 440 -18.75 -13.75 -27.00
N VAL A 441 -18.06 -12.75 -26.45
CA VAL A 441 -17.80 -11.47 -27.14
C VAL A 441 -16.33 -11.10 -27.00
N PRO A 442 -15.58 -10.94 -28.11
CA PRO A 442 -14.23 -10.41 -28.06
C PRO A 442 -14.25 -8.93 -27.63
N VAL A 443 -13.44 -8.58 -26.63
CA VAL A 443 -13.30 -7.22 -26.06
C VAL A 443 -11.88 -6.66 -26.25
N SER A 444 -11.03 -7.32 -27.03
CA SER A 444 -9.63 -6.93 -27.26
C SER A 444 -9.47 -5.50 -27.77
N ASP A 445 -10.45 -5.01 -28.53
CA ASP A 445 -10.38 -3.73 -29.22
C ASP A 445 -10.82 -2.55 -28.32
N LEU A 446 -11.32 -2.85 -27.11
CA LEU A 446 -11.88 -1.87 -26.18
C LEU A 446 -10.89 -1.44 -25.08
N LEU A 447 -9.74 -2.11 -24.98
CA LEU A 447 -8.76 -1.95 -23.89
C LEU A 447 -7.52 -1.15 -24.32
N PRO A 448 -6.80 -0.51 -23.38
CA PRO A 448 -5.53 0.14 -23.68
C PRO A 448 -4.53 -0.85 -24.31
N THR A 449 -3.73 -0.36 -25.26
CA THR A 449 -2.70 -1.18 -25.91
C THR A 449 -1.75 -1.78 -24.87
N GLY A 450 -1.60 -3.10 -24.86
CA GLY A 450 -0.73 -3.81 -23.92
C GLY A 450 -1.42 -4.27 -22.62
N ARG A 451 -2.70 -3.93 -22.42
CA ARG A 451 -3.48 -4.40 -21.26
C ARG A 451 -4.43 -5.52 -21.71
N PRO A 452 -4.14 -6.80 -21.39
CA PRO A 452 -5.03 -7.88 -21.77
C PRO A 452 -6.35 -7.77 -21.01
N GLY A 453 -7.42 -8.24 -21.64
CA GLY A 453 -8.65 -8.45 -20.91
C GLY A 453 -9.60 -9.39 -21.60
N VAL A 454 -10.48 -9.96 -20.79
CA VAL A 454 -11.44 -10.98 -21.20
C VAL A 454 -12.80 -10.64 -20.61
N LEU A 455 -13.84 -10.89 -21.40
CA LEU A 455 -15.20 -10.72 -20.93
C LEU A 455 -15.66 -12.00 -20.22
N LEU A 456 -16.10 -11.82 -18.98
CA LEU A 456 -16.67 -12.86 -18.16
C LEU A 456 -18.14 -12.55 -17.87
N GLN A 457 -18.91 -13.56 -17.53
CA GLN A 457 -20.32 -13.43 -17.19
C GLN A 457 -20.66 -14.28 -15.98
N CYS A 458 -21.44 -13.70 -15.06
CA CYS A 458 -21.99 -14.46 -13.95
C CYS A 458 -23.10 -15.38 -14.46
N PRO A 459 -23.02 -16.71 -14.24
CA PRO A 459 -24.05 -17.64 -14.68
C PRO A 459 -25.37 -17.48 -13.90
N VAL A 460 -25.34 -16.84 -12.72
CA VAL A 460 -26.51 -16.67 -11.86
C VAL A 460 -27.27 -15.38 -12.19
N SER A 461 -26.57 -14.24 -12.26
CA SER A 461 -27.21 -12.93 -12.47
C SER A 461 -27.20 -12.47 -13.92
N GLY A 462 -26.42 -13.12 -14.79
CA GLY A 462 -26.20 -12.68 -16.16
C GLY A 462 -25.33 -11.41 -16.29
N ILE A 463 -24.91 -10.80 -15.18
CA ILE A 463 -24.06 -9.60 -15.16
C ILE A 463 -22.71 -9.90 -15.81
N ARG A 464 -22.25 -8.97 -16.65
CA ARG A 464 -20.99 -9.06 -17.38
C ARG A 464 -19.89 -8.33 -16.63
N TRP A 465 -18.70 -8.90 -16.70
CA TRP A 465 -17.51 -8.43 -16.03
C TRP A 465 -16.36 -8.33 -17.00
N LEU A 466 -15.67 -7.20 -17.00
CA LEU A 466 -14.40 -7.06 -17.68
C LEU A 466 -13.28 -7.49 -16.74
N ALA A 467 -12.59 -8.58 -17.08
CA ALA A 467 -11.40 -9.02 -16.38
C ALA A 467 -10.15 -8.48 -17.05
N THR A 468 -9.30 -7.80 -16.29
CA THR A 468 -8.06 -7.19 -16.75
C THR A 468 -7.07 -7.10 -15.58
N THR A 469 -5.99 -6.34 -15.72
CA THR A 469 -5.06 -6.04 -14.62
C THR A 469 -5.23 -4.60 -14.16
N THR A 470 -4.68 -4.15 -13.03
CA THR A 470 -4.62 -2.75 -12.59
C THR A 470 -3.68 -1.89 -13.46
N ALA A 471 -3.71 -0.57 -13.31
CA ALA A 471 -2.77 0.34 -13.99
C ALA A 471 -1.28 0.02 -13.74
N SER A 472 -0.95 -0.57 -12.59
CA SER A 472 0.40 -1.05 -12.28
C SER A 472 0.78 -2.36 -12.99
N HIS A 473 -0.20 -3.03 -13.62
CA HIS A 473 -0.14 -4.40 -14.12
C HIS A 473 0.22 -5.46 -13.06
N GLY A 474 0.27 -5.08 -11.78
CA GLY A 474 0.71 -5.95 -10.69
C GLY A 474 -0.40 -6.78 -10.06
N SER A 475 -1.66 -6.58 -10.44
CA SER A 475 -2.80 -7.27 -9.84
C SER A 475 -3.98 -7.38 -10.80
N ASP A 476 -4.78 -8.43 -10.60
CA ASP A 476 -6.01 -8.64 -11.36
C ASP A 476 -7.09 -7.62 -10.95
N LEU A 477 -7.94 -7.26 -11.91
CA LEU A 477 -9.03 -6.31 -11.78
C LEU A 477 -10.26 -6.87 -12.50
N LEU A 478 -11.38 -6.94 -11.80
CA LEU A 478 -12.69 -7.21 -12.40
C LEU A 478 -13.54 -5.95 -12.30
N LEU A 479 -14.11 -5.50 -13.41
CA LEU A 479 -15.04 -4.37 -13.48
C LEU A 479 -16.42 -4.85 -13.88
N ARG A 480 -17.42 -4.49 -13.09
CA ARG A 480 -18.82 -4.88 -13.29
C ARG A 480 -19.48 -3.95 -14.33
N ALA A 481 -20.28 -4.51 -15.23
CA ALA A 481 -21.25 -3.74 -16.00
C ALA A 481 -22.62 -3.71 -15.30
N SER A 482 -23.50 -2.79 -15.66
CA SER A 482 -24.88 -2.83 -15.20
C SER A 482 -25.56 -4.13 -15.65
N ALA A 483 -26.60 -4.54 -14.92
CA ALA A 483 -27.41 -5.67 -15.34
C ALA A 483 -27.99 -5.39 -16.73
N PRO A 484 -28.04 -6.40 -17.64
CA PRO A 484 -28.72 -6.23 -18.91
C PRO A 484 -30.13 -5.73 -18.64
N ALA A 485 -30.59 -4.74 -19.42
CA ALA A 485 -32.02 -4.43 -19.43
C ALA A 485 -32.78 -5.74 -19.69
N PRO A 486 -33.87 -6.03 -18.96
CA PRO A 486 -34.71 -7.16 -19.33
C PRO A 486 -35.02 -7.01 -20.81
N ALA A 487 -34.88 -8.10 -21.58
CA ALA A 487 -35.30 -8.08 -22.96
C ALA A 487 -36.75 -7.60 -22.94
N ASP A 488 -37.00 -6.39 -23.44
CA ASP A 488 -38.37 -5.93 -23.64
C ASP A 488 -39.05 -7.07 -24.37
N ASP A 489 -40.16 -7.58 -23.81
CA ASP A 489 -41.04 -8.54 -24.47
C ASP A 489 -41.57 -7.86 -25.74
N ALA A 490 -40.72 -7.84 -26.77
CA ALA A 490 -41.05 -7.40 -28.10
C ALA A 490 -42.08 -8.39 -28.61
N ALA A 491 -43.33 -7.92 -28.61
CA ALA A 491 -44.55 -8.54 -29.11
C ALA A 491 -45.37 -9.37 -28.10
N GLY A 492 -46.17 -8.66 -27.30
CA GLY A 492 -47.57 -9.04 -27.15
C GLY A 492 -47.97 -9.79 -25.88
N ALA A 493 -47.77 -9.19 -24.70
CA ALA A 493 -48.66 -9.49 -23.58
C ALA A 493 -50.07 -8.95 -23.95
N PRO A 494 -51.10 -9.80 -24.13
CA PRO A 494 -52.45 -9.29 -24.32
C PRO A 494 -52.81 -8.46 -23.09
N LYS A 495 -53.39 -7.27 -23.32
CA LYS A 495 -54.05 -6.47 -22.29
C LYS A 495 -55.21 -7.30 -21.73
N GLY A 496 -54.91 -8.18 -20.78
CA GLY A 496 -55.90 -8.87 -19.97
C GLY A 496 -56.59 -7.84 -19.11
N LEU A 497 -57.83 -7.50 -19.49
CA LEU A 497 -58.82 -6.89 -18.62
C LEU A 497 -59.05 -7.85 -17.44
N GLY A 498 -58.23 -7.73 -16.40
CA GLY A 498 -58.37 -8.47 -15.15
C GLY A 498 -58.59 -7.50 -14.01
N GLY A 499 -59.84 -7.13 -13.77
CA GLY A 499 -60.23 -6.44 -12.54
C GLY A 499 -59.99 -7.35 -11.34
N TYR A 500 -59.53 -6.77 -10.24
CA TYR A 500 -59.56 -7.40 -8.94
C TYR A 500 -60.67 -6.73 -8.11
N ILE A 501 -61.62 -7.59 -7.70
CA ILE A 501 -62.46 -7.43 -6.51
C ILE A 501 -61.64 -7.95 -5.33
#